data_AF-A0A1I3C0L0-F1
#
_entry.id   AF-A0A1I3C0L0-F1
#
_cell.length_a   1.000
_cell.length_b   1.000
_cell.length_c   1.000
_cell.angle_alpha   90.00
_cell.angle_beta   90.00
_cell.angle_gamma   90.00
#
_symmetry.space_group_name_H-M   'P 1'
#
loop_
_entity.id
_entity.type
_entity.pdbx_description
1 polymer ?
#
loop_
_entity_poly.entity_id
_entity_poly.type
_entity_poly.pdbx_seq_one_letter_code
_entity_poly.pdbx_strand_id
1 'polypeptide(L)'
;MAPSSRILLALAGVTAASLALVAALVFGGLDRLGLRSAEANMDFLLSQLRGSIEANVGLGLALPDVRVAQALVEQAKAADDRVLAVEVFSPAGVSLFNTDRGAVGEEIPEAWRRALAYRSVGDRWRVEELGAIVVGEAMRNDFDEPVGYVAVTISDAARASHADGLAAVLAARAAWLAPLALVLALGVAGWVLDRSTRDLRRLAAELSAAPPAGAAPSPAPAPAPAPAATTPGARVRAAADRAVAEHERAAADVLAADEA
;
A
#
# COMPACT_ATOMS: atom_id res chain seq x y z
N MET A 1 -5.59 -36.30 -21.29
CA MET A 1 -6.08 -35.28 -20.34
C MET A 1 -7.40 -34.70 -20.83
N ALA A 2 -8.47 -34.91 -20.06
CA ALA A 2 -9.84 -34.51 -20.41
C ALA A 2 -9.97 -32.98 -20.55
N PRO A 3 -10.83 -32.48 -21.45
CA PRO A 3 -11.01 -31.04 -21.72
C PRO A 3 -11.31 -30.21 -20.45
N SER A 4 -11.96 -30.83 -19.46
CA SER A 4 -12.29 -30.23 -18.16
C SER A 4 -11.05 -29.87 -17.33
N SER A 5 -9.97 -30.66 -17.40
CA SER A 5 -8.73 -30.39 -16.65
C SER A 5 -8.00 -29.13 -17.12
N ARG A 6 -8.27 -28.69 -18.37
CA ARG A 6 -7.58 -27.57 -19.03
C ARG A 6 -8.22 -26.23 -18.71
N ILE A 7 -9.55 -26.22 -18.62
CA ILE A 7 -10.32 -25.05 -18.16
C ILE A 7 -10.03 -24.78 -16.68
N LEU A 8 -9.92 -25.85 -15.87
CA LEU A 8 -9.56 -25.73 -14.46
C LEU A 8 -8.16 -25.14 -14.25
N LEU A 9 -7.18 -25.50 -15.09
CA LEU A 9 -5.82 -24.93 -15.03
C LEU A 9 -5.77 -23.46 -15.46
N ALA A 10 -6.49 -23.09 -16.52
CA ALA A 10 -6.57 -21.70 -16.97
C ALA A 10 -7.24 -20.80 -15.92
N LEU A 11 -8.34 -21.29 -15.32
CA LEU A 11 -9.03 -20.58 -14.26
C LEU A 11 -8.12 -20.42 -13.04
N ALA A 12 -7.47 -21.49 -12.59
CA ALA A 12 -6.53 -21.45 -11.46
C ALA A 12 -5.35 -20.47 -11.68
N GLY A 13 -4.84 -20.38 -12.91
CA GLY A 13 -3.78 -19.44 -13.26
C GLY A 13 -4.23 -17.97 -13.16
N VAL A 14 -5.43 -17.65 -13.65
CA VAL A 14 -6.00 -16.31 -13.53
C VAL A 14 -6.27 -15.98 -12.05
N THR A 15 -6.85 -16.91 -11.28
CA THR A 15 -7.12 -16.69 -9.85
C THR A 15 -5.84 -16.45 -9.05
N ALA A 16 -4.77 -17.20 -9.33
CA ALA A 16 -3.48 -17.02 -8.68
C ALA A 16 -2.85 -15.65 -9.01
N ALA A 17 -2.94 -15.21 -10.27
CA ALA A 17 -2.45 -13.89 -10.69
C ALA A 17 -3.24 -12.74 -10.03
N SER A 18 -4.56 -12.88 -9.93
CA SER A 18 -5.41 -11.91 -9.21
C SER A 18 -5.08 -11.84 -7.72
N LEU A 19 -4.87 -13.00 -7.06
CA LEU A 19 -4.47 -13.04 -5.65
C LEU A 19 -3.12 -12.36 -5.41
N ALA A 20 -2.15 -12.59 -6.30
CA ALA A 20 -0.83 -11.98 -6.21
C ALA A 20 -0.89 -10.46 -6.36
N LEU A 21 -1.72 -9.95 -7.28
CA LEU A 21 -1.92 -8.52 -7.47
C LEU A 21 -2.59 -7.85 -6.26
N VAL A 22 -3.62 -8.49 -5.69
CA VAL A 22 -4.29 -8.00 -4.49
C VAL A 22 -3.34 -7.99 -3.29
N ALA A 23 -2.55 -9.04 -3.11
CA ALA A 23 -1.54 -9.08 -2.05
C ALA A 23 -0.53 -7.93 -2.21
N ALA A 24 -0.02 -7.69 -3.42
CA ALA A 24 0.91 -6.58 -3.67
C ALA A 24 0.30 -5.21 -3.35
N LEU A 25 -0.97 -4.98 -3.70
CA LEU A 25 -1.68 -3.72 -3.41
C LEU A 25 -1.94 -3.55 -1.91
N VAL A 26 -2.34 -4.61 -1.20
CA VAL A 26 -2.64 -4.57 0.23
C VAL A 26 -1.36 -4.35 1.05
N PHE A 27 -0.29 -5.10 0.77
CA PHE A 27 0.98 -4.93 1.48
C PHE A 27 1.61 -3.56 1.20
N GLY A 28 1.57 -3.08 -0.05
CA GLY A 28 2.01 -1.73 -0.39
C GLY A 28 1.16 -0.62 0.25
N GLY A 29 -0.13 -0.89 0.53
CA GLY A 29 -1.03 0.01 1.25
C GLY A 29 -0.84 0.01 2.76
N LEU A 30 -0.53 -1.16 3.35
CA LEU A 30 -0.27 -1.32 4.79
C LEU A 30 1.00 -0.59 5.23
N ASP A 31 2.03 -0.57 4.39
CA ASP A 31 3.25 0.21 4.64
C ASP A 31 2.96 1.73 4.72
N ARG A 32 1.99 2.21 3.94
CA ARG A 32 1.53 3.61 4.03
C ARG A 32 0.76 3.89 5.33
N LEU A 33 0.15 2.88 5.95
CA LEU A 33 -0.56 3.00 7.23
C LEU A 33 0.39 2.98 8.43
N GLY A 34 1.52 2.26 8.35
CA GLY A 34 2.57 2.26 9.38
C GLY A 34 3.16 3.65 9.66
N LEU A 35 3.15 4.54 8.65
CA LEU A 35 3.58 5.93 8.78
C LEU A 35 2.75 6.75 9.78
N ARG A 36 1.44 6.46 9.90
CA ARG A 36 0.56 7.16 10.85
C ARG A 36 0.77 6.70 12.30
N SER A 37 1.20 5.46 12.49
CA SER A 37 1.48 4.93 13.83
C SER A 37 2.75 5.53 14.44
N ALA A 38 3.72 5.92 13.61
CA ALA A 38 4.93 6.60 14.06
C ALA A 38 4.65 8.06 14.48
N GLU A 39 3.78 8.77 13.75
CA GLU A 39 3.35 10.12 14.11
C GLU A 39 2.49 10.16 15.38
N ALA A 40 1.58 9.20 15.56
CA ALA A 40 0.77 9.11 16.78
C ALA A 40 1.60 8.80 18.04
N ASN A 41 2.65 7.97 17.91
CA ASN A 41 3.57 7.69 19.02
C ASN A 41 4.43 8.93 19.37
N MET A 42 4.84 9.69 18.35
CA MET A 42 5.62 10.92 18.51
C MET A 42 4.83 12.04 19.18
N ASP A 43 3.58 12.23 18.78
CA ASP A 43 2.68 13.22 19.40
C ASP A 43 2.47 12.94 20.87
N PHE A 44 2.38 11.66 21.22
CA PHE A 44 2.28 11.22 22.60
C PHE A 44 3.57 11.53 23.38
N LEU A 45 4.75 11.22 22.83
CA LEU A 45 6.04 11.51 23.50
C LEU A 45 6.28 13.01 23.69
N LEU A 46 6.01 13.82 22.66
CA LEU A 46 6.11 15.29 22.72
C LEU A 46 5.14 15.87 23.76
N SER A 47 3.89 15.41 23.75
CA SER A 47 2.86 15.85 24.71
C SER A 47 3.21 15.45 26.14
N GLN A 48 3.72 14.24 26.36
CA GLN A 48 4.13 13.76 27.67
C GLN A 48 5.36 14.53 28.19
N LEU A 49 6.37 14.76 27.35
CA LEU A 49 7.56 15.55 27.69
C LEU A 49 7.17 16.99 28.04
N ARG A 50 6.37 17.63 27.19
CA ARG A 50 5.81 18.96 27.40
C ARG A 50 5.05 19.03 28.73
N GLY A 51 4.05 18.16 28.93
CA GLY A 51 3.21 18.19 30.12
C GLY A 51 4.00 17.96 31.42
N SER A 52 5.04 17.13 31.39
CA SER A 52 5.90 16.94 32.56
C SER A 52 6.74 18.18 32.87
N ILE A 53 7.27 18.87 31.85
CA ILE A 53 8.03 20.11 32.03
C ILE A 53 7.09 21.25 32.47
N GLU A 54 5.94 21.41 31.83
CA GLU A 54 4.93 22.43 32.18
C GLU A 54 4.45 22.27 33.63
N ALA A 55 4.21 21.05 34.09
CA ALA A 55 3.83 20.79 35.48
C ALA A 55 4.89 21.27 36.49
N ASN A 56 6.18 21.19 36.15
CA ASN A 56 7.25 21.69 37.03
C ASN A 56 7.37 23.23 36.97
N VAL A 57 7.16 23.83 35.79
CA VAL A 57 7.19 25.29 35.64
C VAL A 57 5.96 25.95 36.29
N GLY A 58 4.79 25.31 36.24
CA GLY A 58 3.57 25.77 36.94
C GLY A 58 3.73 25.86 38.46
N LEU A 59 4.63 25.07 39.04
CA LEU A 59 5.01 25.17 40.46
C LEU A 59 5.89 26.40 40.79
N GLY A 60 6.15 27.26 39.81
CA GLY A 60 6.94 28.48 39.96
C GLY A 60 8.45 28.30 39.78
N LEU A 61 8.90 27.13 39.33
CA LEU A 61 10.31 26.89 39.00
C LEU A 61 10.65 27.51 37.64
N ALA A 62 11.81 28.17 37.54
CA ALA A 62 12.31 28.64 36.27
C ALA A 62 12.72 27.43 35.40
N LEU A 63 12.44 27.47 34.10
CA LEU A 63 12.74 26.38 33.17
C LEU A 63 14.18 25.84 33.25
N PRO A 64 15.24 26.69 33.38
CA PRO A 64 16.62 26.20 33.54
C PRO A 64 16.86 25.38 34.82
N ASP A 65 16.04 25.57 35.86
CA ASP A 65 16.18 24.88 37.15
C ASP A 65 15.44 23.53 37.18
N VAL A 66 14.69 23.21 36.13
CA VAL A 66 13.94 21.94 36.00
C VAL A 66 14.91 20.80 35.66
N ARG A 67 15.65 20.33 36.66
CA ARG A 67 16.68 19.27 36.51
C ARG A 67 16.15 17.97 35.89
N VAL A 68 14.85 17.71 36.07
CA VAL A 68 14.19 16.53 35.48
C VAL A 68 14.11 16.61 33.94
N ALA A 69 14.14 17.82 33.36
CA ALA A 69 14.04 18.02 31.91
C ALA A 69 15.16 17.30 31.14
N GLN A 70 16.41 17.33 31.63
CA GLN A 70 17.51 16.62 30.98
C GLN A 70 17.28 15.09 30.97
N ALA A 71 16.83 14.52 32.09
CA ALA A 71 16.56 13.09 32.17
C ALA A 71 15.42 12.69 31.23
N LEU A 72 14.38 13.53 31.10
CA LEU A 72 13.27 13.29 30.19
C LEU A 72 13.69 13.39 28.72
N VAL A 73 14.55 14.35 28.37
CA VAL A 73 15.13 14.51 27.03
C VAL A 73 15.98 13.29 26.65
N GLU A 74 16.84 12.81 27.55
CA GLU A 74 17.65 11.62 27.34
C GLU A 74 16.78 10.35 27.24
N GLN A 75 15.74 10.23 28.07
CA GLN A 75 14.77 9.13 28.01
C GLN A 75 13.97 9.14 26.71
N ALA A 76 13.56 10.31 26.22
CA ALA A 76 12.82 10.43 24.97
C ALA A 76 13.64 9.94 23.77
N LYS A 77 14.95 10.23 23.73
CA LYS A 77 15.86 9.65 22.74
C LYS A 77 16.02 8.14 22.91
N ALA A 78 16.12 7.65 24.14
CA ALA A 78 16.26 6.21 24.41
C ALA A 78 14.99 5.40 24.07
N ALA A 79 13.82 6.06 24.02
CA ALA A 79 12.55 5.41 23.73
C ALA A 79 12.33 5.13 22.24
N ASP A 80 12.98 5.87 21.33
CA ASP A 80 12.81 5.73 19.88
C ASP A 80 14.12 6.06 19.12
N ASP A 81 14.71 5.04 18.48
CA ASP A 81 15.94 5.16 17.68
C ASP A 81 15.82 6.12 16.48
N ARG A 82 14.60 6.50 16.10
CA ARG A 82 14.35 7.46 15.01
C ARG A 82 14.60 8.90 15.44
N VAL A 83 14.53 9.16 16.75
CA VAL A 83 14.79 10.47 17.34
C VAL A 83 16.30 10.71 17.35
N LEU A 84 16.75 11.65 16.54
CA LEU A 84 18.17 12.02 16.47
C LEU A 84 18.58 12.86 17.68
N ALA A 85 17.75 13.85 17.99
CA ALA A 85 17.97 14.80 19.07
C ALA A 85 16.64 15.33 19.60
N VAL A 86 16.61 15.58 20.91
CA VAL A 86 15.55 16.33 21.58
C VAL A 86 16.21 17.54 22.25
N GLU A 87 15.60 18.70 22.07
CA GLU A 87 16.12 19.97 22.53
C GLU A 87 15.01 20.81 23.19
N VAL A 88 15.36 21.44 24.31
CA VAL A 88 14.52 22.38 25.04
C VAL A 88 15.28 23.70 25.10
N PHE A 89 14.65 24.77 24.64
CA PHE A 89 15.30 26.08 24.54
C PHE A 89 14.41 27.20 25.10
N SER A 90 15.08 28.26 25.56
CA SER A 90 14.44 29.43 26.14
C SER A 90 13.71 30.28 25.09
N PRO A 91 12.81 31.19 25.52
CA PRO A 91 12.20 32.15 24.61
C PRO A 91 13.19 33.05 23.87
N ALA A 92 14.40 33.23 24.43
CA ALA A 92 15.50 33.96 23.81
C ALA A 92 16.20 33.18 22.68
N GLY A 93 15.84 31.90 22.47
CA GLY A 93 16.46 31.05 21.45
C GLY A 93 17.78 30.42 21.89
N VAL A 94 18.02 30.29 23.19
CA VAL A 94 19.21 29.61 23.74
C VAL A 94 18.84 28.22 24.22
N SER A 95 19.61 27.22 23.81
CA SER A 95 19.45 25.81 24.22
C SER A 95 19.69 25.65 25.73
N LEU A 96 18.70 25.11 26.44
CA LEU A 96 18.76 24.87 27.89
C LEU A 96 19.05 23.39 28.20
N PHE A 97 18.40 22.48 27.47
CA PHE A 97 18.60 21.04 27.59
C PHE A 97 18.65 20.44 26.20
N ASN A 98 19.62 19.57 25.95
CA ASN A 98 19.76 18.91 24.66
C ASN A 98 20.29 17.50 24.88
N THR A 99 19.90 16.58 24.01
CA THR A 99 20.48 15.25 24.00
C THR A 99 21.91 15.24 23.46
N ASP A 100 22.27 16.21 22.64
CA ASP A 100 23.66 16.54 22.36
C ASP A 100 24.16 17.58 23.37
N ARG A 101 24.95 17.12 24.34
CA ARG A 101 25.48 17.99 25.42
C ARG A 101 26.37 19.13 24.89
N GLY A 102 26.92 19.00 23.69
CA GLY A 102 27.73 20.05 23.07
C GLY A 102 26.93 21.25 22.60
N ALA A 103 25.62 21.09 22.37
CA ALA A 103 24.74 22.15 21.90
C ALA A 103 24.05 22.93 23.03
N VAL A 104 24.20 22.51 24.29
CA VAL A 104 23.61 23.22 25.43
C VAL A 104 24.30 24.58 25.62
N GLY A 105 23.51 25.66 25.69
CA GLY A 105 23.99 27.03 25.77
C GLY A 105 24.22 27.71 24.41
N GLU A 106 24.13 26.97 23.30
CA GLU A 106 24.22 27.53 21.95
C GLU A 106 22.90 28.19 21.53
N GLU A 107 23.00 29.08 20.54
CA GLU A 107 21.82 29.64 19.87
C GLU A 107 21.18 28.60 18.95
N ILE A 108 19.84 28.59 18.94
CA ILE A 108 19.10 27.76 17.99
C ILE A 108 19.36 28.19 16.53
N PRO A 109 19.29 27.24 15.59
CA PRO A 109 19.41 27.53 14.17
C PRO A 109 18.47 28.64 13.68
N GLU A 110 18.94 29.44 12.74
CA GLU A 110 18.16 30.56 12.18
C GLU A 110 16.86 30.07 11.53
N ALA A 111 16.85 28.87 10.94
CA ALA A 111 15.67 28.27 10.36
C ALA A 111 14.54 28.08 11.39
N TRP A 112 14.88 27.67 12.62
CA TRP A 112 13.92 27.46 13.71
C TRP A 112 13.40 28.80 14.22
N ARG A 113 14.30 29.78 14.35
CA ARG A 113 13.96 31.14 14.75
C ARG A 113 12.98 31.80 13.78
N ARG A 114 13.17 31.60 12.48
CA ARG A 114 12.21 32.04 11.45
C ARG A 114 10.89 31.31 11.58
N ALA A 115 10.89 29.98 11.74
CA ALA A 115 9.66 29.22 11.91
C ALA A 115 8.84 29.67 13.14
N LEU A 116 9.53 30.01 14.24
CA LEU A 116 8.92 30.58 15.45
C LEU A 116 8.34 31.98 15.22
N ALA A 117 8.91 32.78 14.32
CA ALA A 117 8.41 34.12 14.01
C ALA A 117 7.15 34.10 13.13
N TYR A 118 7.00 33.09 12.27
CA TYR A 118 5.87 32.98 11.34
C TYR A 118 4.70 32.14 11.87
N ARG A 119 4.85 31.48 13.03
CA ARG A 119 3.77 30.65 13.59
C ARG A 119 2.65 31.49 14.22
N SER A 120 1.45 30.95 14.20
CA SER A 120 0.35 31.41 15.06
C SER A 120 0.67 31.10 16.53
N VAL A 121 0.27 31.99 17.45
CA VAL A 121 0.48 31.81 18.90
C VAL A 121 -0.21 30.52 19.36
N GLY A 122 0.59 29.49 19.68
CA GLY A 122 0.10 28.19 20.15
C GLY A 122 0.22 27.05 19.14
N ASP A 123 0.59 27.34 17.89
CA ASP A 123 0.74 26.30 16.89
C ASP A 123 2.09 25.61 16.95
N ARG A 124 2.04 24.30 16.73
CA ARG A 124 3.19 23.46 16.45
C ARG A 124 3.88 23.96 15.18
N TRP A 125 5.20 23.98 15.19
CA TRP A 125 6.00 24.38 14.04
C TRP A 125 6.83 23.20 13.54
N ARG A 126 7.14 23.23 12.25
CA ARG A 126 7.90 22.19 11.56
C ARG A 126 8.91 22.83 10.62
N VAL A 127 10.14 22.31 10.63
CA VAL A 127 11.23 22.70 9.74
C VAL A 127 11.88 21.43 9.17
N GLU A 128 12.33 21.50 7.93
CA GLU A 128 13.16 20.46 7.32
C GLU A 128 14.58 21.01 7.14
N GLU A 129 15.56 20.33 7.73
CA GLU A 129 16.94 20.78 7.79
C GLU A 129 17.89 19.59 7.66
N LEU A 130 18.84 19.66 6.71
CA LEU A 130 19.88 18.64 6.50
C LEU A 130 19.36 17.18 6.33
N GLY A 131 18.17 17.00 5.75
CA GLY A 131 17.56 15.66 5.63
C GLY A 131 17.01 15.12 6.95
N ALA A 132 16.74 16.00 7.91
CA ALA A 132 16.00 15.73 9.13
C ALA A 132 14.77 16.62 9.20
N ILE A 133 13.74 16.12 9.87
CA ILE A 133 12.52 16.86 10.17
C ILE A 133 12.61 17.27 11.64
N VAL A 134 12.47 18.57 11.88
CA VAL A 134 12.36 19.14 13.22
C VAL A 134 10.91 19.52 13.45
N VAL A 135 10.33 19.02 14.53
CA VAL A 135 9.00 19.40 14.99
C VAL A 135 9.14 19.99 16.38
N GLY A 136 8.53 21.15 16.61
CA GLY A 136 8.58 21.80 17.90
C GLY A 136 7.27 22.43 18.34
N GLU A 137 7.17 22.64 19.65
CA GLU A 137 5.97 23.10 20.31
C GLU A 137 6.32 24.08 21.45
N ALA A 138 5.41 25.02 21.72
CA ALA A 138 5.55 25.98 22.80
C ALA A 138 5.13 25.36 24.14
N MET A 139 5.98 25.49 25.14
CA MET A 139 5.66 25.18 26.53
C MET A 139 5.14 26.44 27.21
N ARG A 140 4.06 26.30 27.97
CA ARG A 140 3.38 27.41 28.62
C ARG A 140 3.23 27.19 30.10
N ASN A 141 3.16 28.28 30.86
CA ASN A 141 2.81 28.23 32.28
C ASN A 141 1.28 28.30 32.48
N ASP A 142 0.84 28.26 33.74
CA ASP A 142 -0.56 28.36 34.14
C ASP A 142 -1.25 29.68 33.72
N PHE A 143 -0.47 30.68 33.29
CA PHE A 143 -0.94 31.97 32.77
C PHE A 143 -0.98 32.01 31.23
N ASP A 144 -0.83 30.86 30.56
CA ASP A 144 -0.72 30.71 29.11
C ASP A 144 0.48 31.46 28.48
N GLU A 145 1.47 31.85 29.28
CA GLU A 145 2.66 32.54 28.77
C GLU A 145 3.71 31.53 28.28
N PRO A 146 4.33 31.74 27.09
CA PRO A 146 5.36 30.84 26.57
C PRO A 146 6.65 30.95 27.40
N VAL A 147 6.92 29.92 28.21
CA VAL A 147 8.11 29.83 29.07
C VAL A 147 9.31 29.21 28.36
N GLY A 148 9.10 28.59 27.21
CA GLY A 148 10.13 27.99 26.38
C GLY A 148 9.56 27.13 25.27
N TYR A 149 10.44 26.38 24.63
CA TYR A 149 10.10 25.53 23.49
C TYR A 149 10.76 24.17 23.62
N VAL A 150 10.07 23.15 23.13
CA VAL A 150 10.62 21.81 22.95
C VAL A 150 10.63 21.48 21.45
N ALA A 151 11.74 20.94 20.97
CA ALA A 151 11.92 20.50 19.60
C ALA A 151 12.48 19.08 19.56
N VAL A 152 11.99 18.29 18.61
CA VAL A 152 12.43 16.93 18.35
C VAL A 152 12.89 16.86 16.90
N THR A 153 14.13 16.41 16.71
CA THR A 153 14.76 16.22 15.40
C THR A 153 14.75 14.75 15.05
N ILE A 154 14.28 14.42 13.84
CA ILE A 154 14.07 13.05 13.37
C ILE A 154 14.76 12.88 12.04
N SER A 155 15.45 11.76 11.84
CA SER A 155 16.07 11.46 10.55
C SER A 155 14.99 11.20 9.48
N ASP A 156 15.06 11.92 8.36
CA ASP A 156 14.28 11.57 7.17
C ASP A 156 14.96 10.41 6.41
N ALA A 157 16.28 10.26 6.58
CA ALA A 157 17.08 9.17 5.99
C ALA A 157 16.65 7.77 6.46
N ALA A 158 16.18 7.61 7.70
CA ALA A 158 15.59 6.33 8.16
C ALA A 158 14.23 6.06 7.48
N ARG A 159 13.49 7.11 7.11
CA ARG A 159 12.21 7.05 6.39
C ARG A 159 12.42 6.67 4.93
N ALA A 160 13.38 7.31 4.25
CA ALA A 160 13.71 7.04 2.85
C ALA A 160 14.40 5.67 2.67
N SER A 161 15.36 5.32 3.52
CA SER A 161 16.10 4.04 3.38
C SER A 161 15.27 2.79 3.68
N HIS A 162 14.32 2.85 4.63
CA HIS A 162 13.39 1.74 4.84
C HIS A 162 12.34 1.65 3.73
N ALA A 163 11.82 2.78 3.25
CA ALA A 163 10.87 2.80 2.14
C ALA A 163 11.52 2.28 0.84
N ASP A 164 12.74 2.71 0.52
CA ASP A 164 13.47 2.27 -0.65
C ASP A 164 13.97 0.83 -0.50
N GLY A 165 14.41 0.42 0.69
CA GLY A 165 14.88 -0.95 0.95
C GLY A 165 13.76 -1.98 0.83
N LEU A 166 12.59 -1.73 1.41
CA LEU A 166 11.42 -2.60 1.30
C LEU A 166 10.80 -2.55 -0.10
N ALA A 167 10.67 -1.36 -0.70
CA ALA A 167 10.19 -1.23 -2.08
C ALA A 167 11.13 -1.93 -3.06
N ALA A 168 12.46 -1.87 -2.87
CA ALA A 168 13.42 -2.57 -3.70
C ALA A 168 13.36 -4.10 -3.52
N VAL A 169 13.18 -4.59 -2.29
CA VAL A 169 13.01 -6.04 -2.03
C VAL A 169 11.69 -6.55 -2.62
N LEU A 170 10.61 -5.78 -2.47
CA LEU A 170 9.29 -6.10 -3.04
C LEU A 170 9.30 -5.98 -4.56
N ALA A 171 9.95 -4.97 -5.13
CA ALA A 171 10.14 -4.80 -6.57
C ALA A 171 11.03 -5.90 -7.15
N ALA A 172 12.09 -6.32 -6.46
CA ALA A 172 12.93 -7.44 -6.87
C ALA A 172 12.16 -8.78 -6.84
N ARG A 173 11.32 -9.00 -5.82
CA ARG A 173 10.43 -10.17 -5.74
C ARG A 173 9.35 -10.13 -6.83
N ALA A 174 8.77 -8.97 -7.10
CA ALA A 174 7.79 -8.76 -8.16
C ALA A 174 8.39 -8.89 -9.57
N ALA A 175 9.64 -8.45 -9.75
CA ALA A 175 10.38 -8.50 -11.01
C ALA A 175 10.65 -9.94 -11.48
N TRP A 176 10.61 -10.94 -10.60
CA TRP A 176 10.74 -12.35 -10.98
C TRP A 176 9.38 -13.04 -11.15
N LEU A 177 8.36 -12.64 -10.39
CA LEU A 177 7.02 -13.22 -10.47
C LEU A 177 6.24 -12.74 -11.71
N ALA A 178 6.38 -11.48 -12.10
CA ALA A 178 5.72 -10.92 -13.28
C ALA A 178 6.13 -11.59 -14.61
N PRO A 179 7.43 -11.74 -14.94
CA PRO A 179 7.83 -12.43 -16.17
C PRO A 179 7.49 -13.93 -16.12
N LEU A 180 7.56 -14.57 -14.95
CA LEU A 180 7.17 -15.98 -14.81
C LEU A 180 5.69 -16.19 -15.12
N ALA A 181 4.81 -15.32 -14.61
CA ALA A 181 3.39 -15.34 -14.89
C ALA A 181 3.10 -15.07 -16.39
N LEU A 182 3.82 -14.12 -17.00
CA LEU A 182 3.69 -13.81 -18.43
C LEU A 182 4.14 -14.98 -19.31
N VAL A 183 5.26 -15.62 -18.99
CA VAL A 183 5.76 -16.80 -19.73
C VAL A 183 4.78 -17.97 -19.60
N LEU A 184 4.20 -18.20 -18.42
CA LEU A 184 3.16 -19.21 -18.23
C LEU A 184 1.91 -18.89 -19.06
N ALA A 185 1.44 -17.65 -19.05
CA ALA A 185 0.27 -17.23 -19.84
C ALA A 185 0.51 -17.37 -21.35
N LEU A 186 1.66 -16.91 -21.84
CA LEU A 186 2.04 -17.03 -23.25
C LEU A 186 2.28 -18.48 -23.66
N GLY A 187 2.87 -19.30 -22.79
CA GLY A 187 3.06 -20.73 -23.01
C GLY A 187 1.74 -21.48 -23.14
N VAL A 188 0.77 -21.18 -22.29
CA VAL A 188 -0.59 -21.75 -22.36
C VAL A 188 -1.30 -21.28 -23.62
N ALA A 189 -1.23 -19.98 -23.95
CA ALA A 189 -1.85 -19.45 -25.17
C ALA A 189 -1.25 -20.06 -26.44
N GLY A 190 0.09 -20.07 -26.56
CA GLY A 190 0.80 -20.67 -27.69
C GLY A 190 0.49 -22.15 -27.87
N TRP A 191 0.43 -22.91 -26.76
CA TRP A 191 0.09 -24.33 -26.80
C TRP A 191 -1.36 -24.59 -27.27
N VAL A 192 -2.31 -23.74 -26.86
CA VAL A 192 -3.70 -23.81 -27.32
C VAL A 192 -3.83 -23.50 -28.81
N LEU A 193 -3.15 -22.46 -29.30
CA LEU A 193 -3.17 -22.08 -30.71
C LEU A 193 -2.48 -23.12 -31.62
N ASP A 194 -1.29 -23.60 -31.23
CA ASP A 194 -0.52 -24.59 -32.00
C ASP A 194 -1.25 -25.94 -32.08
N ARG A 195 -2.06 -26.28 -31.06
CA ARG A 195 -2.87 -27.50 -31.11
C ARG A 195 -4.14 -27.33 -31.94
N SER A 196 -4.82 -26.19 -31.84
CA SER A 196 -6.00 -25.88 -32.67
C SER A 196 -5.65 -25.88 -34.16
N THR A 197 -4.51 -25.29 -34.52
CA THR A 197 -4.02 -25.29 -35.90
C THR A 197 -3.60 -26.68 -36.39
N ARG A 198 -3.05 -27.54 -35.51
CA ARG A 198 -2.79 -28.96 -35.86
C ARG A 198 -4.07 -29.75 -36.11
N ASP A 199 -5.11 -29.55 -35.31
CA ASP A 199 -6.40 -30.23 -35.48
C ASP A 199 -7.11 -29.75 -36.75
N LEU A 200 -7.05 -28.46 -37.06
CA LEU A 200 -7.53 -27.91 -38.33
C LEU A 200 -6.73 -28.42 -39.53
N ARG A 201 -5.40 -28.56 -39.42
CA ARG A 201 -4.57 -29.15 -40.47
C ARG A 201 -4.86 -30.63 -40.71
N ARG A 202 -5.20 -31.38 -39.66
CA ARG A 202 -5.62 -32.78 -39.78
C ARG A 202 -6.96 -32.91 -40.49
N LEU A 203 -7.94 -32.07 -40.11
CA LEU A 203 -9.23 -32.02 -40.80
C LEU A 203 -9.09 -31.56 -42.26
N ALA A 204 -8.21 -30.58 -42.52
CA ALA A 204 -7.91 -30.15 -43.88
C ALA A 204 -7.21 -31.26 -44.69
N ALA A 205 -6.31 -32.04 -44.08
CA ALA A 205 -5.66 -33.18 -44.72
C ALA A 205 -6.64 -34.33 -45.01
N GLU A 206 -7.57 -34.61 -44.10
CA GLU A 206 -8.63 -35.61 -44.30
C GLU A 206 -9.60 -35.20 -45.41
N LEU A 207 -9.96 -33.91 -45.49
CA LEU A 207 -10.83 -33.38 -46.55
C LEU A 207 -10.14 -33.32 -47.92
N SER A 208 -8.82 -33.09 -47.96
CA SER A 208 -8.05 -33.08 -49.21
C SER A 208 -7.61 -34.48 -49.67
N ALA A 209 -7.61 -35.46 -48.78
CA ALA A 209 -7.42 -36.87 -49.11
C ALA A 209 -8.72 -37.59 -49.53
N ALA A 210 -9.88 -36.93 -49.42
CA ALA A 210 -11.15 -37.49 -49.87
C ALA A 210 -11.25 -37.47 -51.42
N PRO A 211 -11.41 -38.63 -52.09
CA PRO A 211 -11.46 -38.70 -53.54
C PRO A 211 -12.78 -38.09 -54.08
N PRO A 212 -12.82 -37.60 -55.33
CA PRO A 212 -14.00 -36.91 -55.86
C PRO A 212 -15.21 -37.84 -55.87
N ALA A 213 -16.28 -37.39 -55.23
CA ALA A 213 -17.54 -38.13 -55.10
C ALA A 213 -18.19 -38.33 -56.47
N GLY A 214 -18.12 -39.57 -56.96
CA GLY A 214 -18.77 -39.99 -58.20
C GLY A 214 -19.10 -41.48 -58.16
N ALA A 215 -20.16 -41.84 -57.42
CA ALA A 215 -21.03 -43.00 -57.71
C ALA A 215 -22.14 -43.09 -56.65
N ALA A 216 -23.34 -42.61 -57.00
CA ALA A 216 -24.57 -43.00 -56.33
C ALA A 216 -24.95 -44.45 -56.73
N PRO A 217 -25.71 -45.17 -55.88
CA PRO A 217 -27.15 -45.28 -56.16
C PRO A 217 -28.07 -45.16 -54.93
N SER A 218 -29.32 -44.76 -55.23
CA SER A 218 -30.48 -44.43 -54.38
C SER A 218 -31.45 -45.64 -54.25
N PRO A 219 -32.65 -45.58 -53.59
CA PRO A 219 -33.05 -45.08 -52.25
C PRO A 219 -34.00 -46.02 -51.43
N ALA A 220 -34.31 -45.59 -50.19
CA ALA A 220 -35.49 -45.87 -49.32
C ALA A 220 -35.39 -46.93 -48.19
N PRO A 221 -36.16 -46.84 -47.07
CA PRO A 221 -37.11 -45.79 -46.64
C PRO A 221 -36.75 -45.10 -45.30
N ALA A 222 -37.35 -43.94 -45.04
CA ALA A 222 -37.09 -43.07 -43.89
C ALA A 222 -37.58 -43.62 -42.54
N PRO A 223 -36.79 -43.46 -41.46
CA PRO A 223 -37.30 -43.35 -40.10
C PRO A 223 -37.19 -41.91 -39.55
N ALA A 224 -38.09 -41.62 -38.61
CA ALA A 224 -38.45 -40.39 -37.90
C ALA A 224 -37.39 -39.27 -37.69
N PRO A 225 -37.82 -37.99 -37.54
CA PRO A 225 -36.93 -36.88 -37.27
C PRO A 225 -36.22 -37.06 -35.91
N ALA A 226 -34.92 -37.33 -35.95
CA ALA A 226 -34.06 -37.27 -34.79
C ALA A 226 -33.98 -35.83 -34.26
N PRO A 227 -33.98 -35.59 -32.93
CA PRO A 227 -33.88 -34.26 -32.38
C PRO A 227 -32.56 -33.63 -32.85
N ALA A 228 -32.67 -32.42 -33.41
CA ALA A 228 -31.56 -31.66 -33.97
C ALA A 228 -30.34 -31.73 -33.04
N ALA A 229 -29.24 -32.28 -33.55
CA ALA A 229 -27.97 -32.31 -32.87
C ALA A 229 -27.56 -30.87 -32.53
N THR A 230 -27.80 -30.46 -31.28
CA THR A 230 -27.33 -29.20 -30.76
C THR A 230 -25.81 -29.26 -30.71
N THR A 231 -25.17 -28.62 -31.70
CA THR A 231 -23.73 -28.44 -31.76
C THR A 231 -23.24 -27.94 -30.40
N PRO A 232 -22.13 -28.46 -29.84
CA PRO A 232 -21.63 -28.06 -28.52
C PRO A 232 -21.56 -26.54 -28.31
N GLY A 233 -21.26 -25.77 -29.37
CA GLY A 233 -21.26 -24.30 -29.34
C GLY A 233 -22.62 -23.66 -29.06
N ALA A 234 -23.73 -24.27 -29.49
CA ALA A 234 -25.07 -23.76 -29.22
C ALA A 234 -25.45 -23.90 -27.74
N ARG A 235 -24.96 -24.94 -27.06
CA ARG A 235 -25.19 -25.13 -25.62
C ARG A 235 -24.37 -24.15 -24.78
N VAL A 236 -23.13 -23.88 -25.19
CA VAL A 236 -22.27 -22.90 -24.51
C VAL A 236 -22.85 -21.50 -24.65
N ARG A 237 -23.33 -21.13 -25.85
CA ARG A 237 -23.98 -19.83 -26.07
C ARG A 237 -25.25 -19.68 -25.24
N ALA A 238 -26.13 -20.69 -25.23
CA ALA A 238 -27.35 -20.68 -24.42
C ALA A 238 -27.10 -20.73 -22.89
N ALA A 239 -25.92 -21.16 -22.44
CA ALA A 239 -25.51 -21.08 -21.04
C ALA A 239 -24.97 -19.69 -20.69
N ALA A 240 -24.19 -19.08 -21.60
CA ALA A 240 -23.70 -17.71 -21.43
C ALA A 240 -24.86 -16.70 -21.40
N ASP A 241 -25.83 -16.83 -22.33
CA ASP A 241 -26.99 -15.94 -22.39
C ASP A 241 -27.85 -16.02 -21.12
N ARG A 242 -27.92 -17.21 -20.49
CA ARG A 242 -28.61 -17.39 -19.20
C ARG A 242 -27.86 -16.76 -18.03
N ALA A 243 -26.54 -16.91 -17.98
CA ALA A 243 -25.73 -16.32 -16.92
C ALA A 243 -25.77 -14.78 -16.96
N VAL A 244 -25.79 -14.19 -18.15
CA VAL A 244 -25.94 -12.73 -18.33
C VAL A 244 -27.32 -12.27 -17.82
N ALA A 245 -28.40 -12.97 -18.19
CA ALA A 245 -29.75 -12.63 -17.73
C ALA A 245 -29.94 -12.78 -16.21
N GLU A 246 -29.29 -13.77 -15.59
CA GLU A 246 -29.29 -13.91 -14.12
C GLU A 246 -28.52 -12.78 -13.44
N HIS A 247 -27.40 -12.34 -14.03
CA HIS A 247 -26.62 -11.24 -13.47
C HIS A 247 -27.34 -9.89 -13.58
N GLU A 248 -28.03 -9.64 -14.69
CA GLU A 248 -28.86 -8.44 -14.87
C GLU A 248 -30.03 -8.39 -13.86
N ARG A 249 -30.66 -9.54 -13.55
CA ARG A 249 -31.69 -9.61 -12.50
C ARG A 249 -31.12 -9.36 -11.11
N ALA A 250 -30.00 -10.00 -10.77
CA ALA A 250 -29.35 -9.79 -9.48
C ALA A 250 -28.90 -8.33 -9.29
N ALA A 251 -28.42 -7.68 -10.36
CA ALA A 251 -28.08 -6.26 -10.33
C ALA A 251 -29.31 -5.37 -10.12
N ALA A 252 -30.43 -5.69 -10.76
CA ALA A 252 -31.69 -4.98 -10.57
C ALA A 252 -32.25 -5.15 -9.15
N ASP A 253 -32.16 -6.36 -8.57
CA ASP A 253 -32.62 -6.64 -7.21
C ASP A 253 -31.77 -5.91 -6.15
N VAL A 254 -30.45 -5.77 -6.37
CA VAL A 254 -29.56 -5.01 -5.49
C VAL A 254 -29.86 -3.51 -5.57
N LEU A 255 -30.11 -2.97 -6.76
CA LEU A 255 -30.52 -1.57 -6.92
C LEU A 255 -31.88 -1.29 -6.26
N ALA A 256 -32.83 -2.23 -6.37
CA ALA A 256 -34.14 -2.10 -5.72
C ALA A 256 -34.07 -2.21 -4.18
N ALA A 257 -33.06 -2.90 -3.63
CA ALA A 257 -32.83 -3.02 -2.19
C ALA A 257 -32.14 -1.79 -1.57
N ASP A 258 -31.46 -0.96 -2.37
CA ASP A 258 -30.80 0.27 -1.92
C ASP A 258 -31.77 1.48 -1.90
N GLU A 259 -32.91 1.38 -2.58
CA GLU A 259 -33.97 2.41 -2.62
C GLU A 259 -35.08 2.22 -1.57
N ALA A 260 -34.99 1.20 -0.70
CA ALA A 260 -35.97 0.88 0.36
C ALA A 260 -35.42 1.14 1.76
#